data_AF-A0A965U8T6-F1
#
_entry.id   AF-A0A965U8T6-F1
#
_cell.length_a   1.000
_cell.length_b   1.000
_cell.length_c   1.000
_cell.angle_alpha   90.00
_cell.angle_beta   90.00
_cell.angle_gamma   90.00
#
_symmetry.space_group_name_H-M   'P 1'
#
loop_
_entity.id
_entity.type
_entity.pdbx_description
1 polymer ?
#
loop_
_entity_poly.entity_id
_entity_poly.type
_entity_poly.pdbx_seq_one_letter_code
_entity_poly.pdbx_strand_id
1 'polypeptide(L)'
;YTRPVLEEAKTHDCYWNAAQMEMVVSGKMNGYMRMYWGKKILEWSATPQEAYQTAVYLNNRYNLDGRDPNAFAGIAWCFGKHDRPWQEREIFGTIRYMNAAGLDRKFDMPGYLDKVKQLVSKPQA
;
A
#
# COMPACT_ATOMS: atom_id res chain seq x y z
N TYR A 1 -4.12 7.54 10.13
CA TYR A 1 -3.66 8.68 9.32
C TYR A 1 -4.79 9.23 8.49
N THR A 2 -4.83 10.54 8.28
CA THR A 2 -5.78 11.15 7.34
C THR A 2 -5.33 10.86 5.90
N ARG A 3 -6.26 10.93 4.95
CA ARG A 3 -5.95 10.72 3.53
C ARG A 3 -4.83 11.64 3.00
N PRO A 4 -4.78 12.95 3.30
CA PRO A 4 -3.68 13.80 2.84
C PRO A 4 -2.30 13.35 3.37
N VAL A 5 -2.22 12.90 4.62
CA VAL A 5 -0.96 12.38 5.19
C VAL A 5 -0.50 11.10 4.47
N LEU A 6 -1.44 10.23 4.13
CA LEU A 6 -1.17 9.03 3.34
C LEU A 6 -0.78 9.40 1.90
N GLU A 7 -1.47 10.32 1.26
CA GLU A 7 -1.21 10.76 -0.11
C GLU A 7 0.20 11.34 -0.28
N GLU A 8 0.64 12.15 0.69
CA GLU A 8 1.96 12.77 0.73
C GLU A 8 3.08 11.85 1.25
N ALA A 9 2.78 10.56 1.50
CA ALA A 9 3.75 9.59 2.02
C ALA A 9 4.43 10.03 3.34
N LYS A 10 3.65 10.61 4.27
CA LYS A 10 4.14 11.14 5.56
C LYS A 10 3.77 10.24 6.75
N THR A 11 4.02 8.94 6.62
CA THR A 11 3.83 7.98 7.72
C THR A 11 5.14 7.68 8.43
N HIS A 12 5.07 6.97 9.55
CA HIS A 12 6.26 6.47 10.24
C HIS A 12 6.99 5.34 9.50
N ASP A 13 6.34 4.71 8.52
CA ASP A 13 6.85 3.52 7.82
C ASP A 13 7.51 3.90 6.50
N CYS A 14 8.84 3.79 6.44
CA CYS A 14 9.62 4.14 5.26
C CYS A 14 9.29 3.26 4.04
N TYR A 15 8.93 1.99 4.22
CA TYR A 15 8.57 1.08 3.12
C TYR A 15 7.20 1.42 2.55
N TRP A 16 6.26 1.79 3.42
CA TRP A 16 4.95 2.28 2.97
C TRP A 16 5.09 3.60 2.22
N ASN A 17 5.87 4.54 2.77
CA ASN A 17 6.12 5.83 2.13
C ASN A 17 6.78 5.64 0.75
N ALA A 18 7.76 4.74 0.64
CA ALA A 18 8.39 4.43 -0.63
C ALA A 18 7.40 3.80 -1.64
N ALA A 19 6.54 2.88 -1.21
CA ALA A 19 5.51 2.31 -2.08
C ALA A 19 4.53 3.37 -2.60
N GLN A 20 4.06 4.25 -1.72
CA GLN A 20 3.21 5.39 -2.09
C GLN A 20 3.93 6.28 -3.11
N MET A 21 5.20 6.64 -2.86
CA MET A 21 5.95 7.50 -3.78
C MET A 21 6.25 6.81 -5.12
N GLU A 22 6.55 5.51 -5.14
CA GLU A 22 6.73 4.75 -6.38
C GLU A 22 5.48 4.89 -7.27
N MET A 23 4.31 4.71 -6.68
CA MET A 23 3.02 4.90 -7.37
C MET A 23 2.85 6.32 -7.89
N VAL A 24 3.10 7.33 -7.05
CA VAL A 24 2.88 8.74 -7.39
C VAL A 24 3.77 9.20 -8.55
N VAL A 25 5.05 8.81 -8.56
CA VAL A 25 6.01 9.33 -9.55
C VAL A 25 6.07 8.51 -10.83
N SER A 26 5.80 7.20 -10.76
CA SER A 26 5.91 6.30 -11.93
C SER A 26 4.56 5.86 -12.49
N GLY A 27 3.47 6.08 -11.75
CA GLY A 27 2.15 5.57 -12.09
C GLY A 27 2.01 4.05 -11.91
N LYS A 28 2.98 3.38 -11.27
CA LYS A 28 2.95 1.93 -11.04
C LYS A 28 3.64 1.55 -9.74
N MET A 29 2.86 1.08 -8.76
CA MET A 29 3.40 0.43 -7.57
C MET A 29 3.74 -1.04 -7.82
N ASN A 30 4.85 -1.52 -7.26
CA ASN A 30 5.18 -2.95 -7.24
C ASN A 30 4.02 -3.79 -6.67
N GLY A 31 3.68 -4.91 -7.32
CA GLY A 31 2.51 -5.72 -6.96
C GLY A 31 2.56 -6.28 -5.53
N TYR A 32 3.73 -6.69 -5.03
CA TYR A 32 3.85 -7.13 -3.64
C TYR A 32 3.64 -5.96 -2.67
N MET A 33 4.17 -4.79 -3.03
CA MET A 33 3.99 -3.58 -2.24
C MET A 33 2.54 -3.09 -2.23
N ARG A 34 1.74 -3.33 -3.28
CA ARG A 34 0.29 -3.02 -3.25
C ARG A 34 -0.43 -3.77 -2.11
N MET A 35 -0.08 -5.03 -1.88
CA MET A 35 -0.63 -5.82 -0.77
C MET A 35 -0.22 -5.24 0.58
N TYR A 36 1.07 -4.93 0.74
CA TYR A 36 1.59 -4.32 1.97
C TYR A 36 0.91 -2.97 2.24
N TRP A 37 0.89 -2.12 1.21
CA TRP A 37 0.34 -0.77 1.22
C TRP A 37 -1.14 -0.77 1.62
N GLY A 38 -1.96 -1.62 1.02
CA GLY A 38 -3.39 -1.70 1.33
C GLY A 38 -3.66 -2.17 2.76
N LYS A 39 -2.87 -3.12 3.27
CA LYS A 39 -3.00 -3.61 4.65
C LYS A 39 -2.63 -2.57 5.69
N LYS A 40 -1.64 -1.72 5.40
CA LYS A 40 -1.29 -0.61 6.30
C LYS A 40 -2.32 0.51 6.30
N ILE A 41 -2.97 0.79 5.16
CA ILE A 41 -4.12 1.70 5.15
C ILE A 41 -5.24 1.17 6.06
N LEU A 42 -5.53 -0.14 6.01
CA LEU A 42 -6.47 -0.78 6.94
C LEU A 42 -6.02 -0.61 8.41
N GLU A 43 -4.76 -0.88 8.73
CA GLU A 43 -4.21 -0.79 10.09
C GLU A 43 -4.28 0.62 10.69
N TRP A 44 -4.15 1.65 9.85
CA TRP A 44 -4.00 3.04 10.32
C TRP A 44 -5.25 3.90 10.14
N SER A 45 -6.35 3.34 9.66
CA SER A 45 -7.63 4.08 9.52
C SER A 45 -8.55 3.81 10.71
N ALA A 46 -9.45 4.75 11.00
CA ALA A 46 -10.40 4.58 12.11
C ALA A 46 -11.41 3.46 11.83
N THR A 47 -11.77 3.26 10.56
CA THR A 47 -12.68 2.18 10.14
C THR A 47 -12.21 1.49 8.86
N PRO A 48 -12.59 0.21 8.64
CA PRO A 48 -12.33 -0.48 7.37
C PRO A 48 -12.96 0.20 6.15
N GLN A 49 -14.11 0.86 6.32
CA GLN A 49 -14.80 1.58 5.26
C GLN A 49 -13.99 2.80 4.79
N GLU A 50 -13.49 3.60 5.74
CA GLU A 50 -12.60 4.73 5.43
C GLU A 50 -11.28 4.27 4.79
N ALA A 51 -10.71 3.18 5.31
CA ALA A 51 -9.52 2.56 4.73
C ALA A 51 -9.75 2.15 3.26
N TYR A 52 -10.86 1.45 2.99
CA TYR A 52 -11.18 1.00 1.64
C TYR A 52 -11.39 2.18 0.68
N GLN A 53 -12.16 3.19 1.10
CA GLN A 53 -12.37 4.40 0.31
C GLN A 53 -11.05 5.14 0.02
N THR A 54 -10.16 5.20 1.00
CA THR A 54 -8.84 5.82 0.84
C THR A 54 -7.95 5.02 -0.10
N ALA A 55 -7.92 3.69 0.02
CA ALA A 55 -7.16 2.82 -0.87
C ALA A 55 -7.67 2.92 -2.33
N VAL A 56 -8.98 2.93 -2.53
CA VAL A 56 -9.58 3.12 -3.87
C VAL A 56 -9.23 4.50 -4.44
N TYR A 57 -9.36 5.56 -3.64
CA TYR A 57 -9.03 6.91 -4.05
C TYR A 57 -7.58 7.02 -4.54
N LEU A 58 -6.62 6.60 -3.71
CA LEU A 58 -5.20 6.74 -4.01
C LEU A 58 -4.79 5.85 -5.20
N ASN A 59 -5.27 4.60 -5.24
CA ASN A 59 -4.97 3.70 -6.35
C ASN A 59 -5.51 4.26 -7.67
N ASN A 60 -6.77 4.72 -7.69
CA ASN A 60 -7.37 5.26 -8.91
C ASN A 60 -6.72 6.58 -9.32
N ARG A 61 -6.29 7.41 -8.37
CA ARG A 61 -5.65 8.68 -8.67
C ARG A 61 -4.29 8.52 -9.36
N TYR A 62 -3.47 7.58 -8.89
CA TYR A 62 -2.06 7.53 -9.28
C TYR A 62 -1.66 6.33 -10.13
N ASN A 63 -2.23 5.13 -9.93
CA ASN A 63 -1.87 4.01 -10.78
C ASN A 63 -2.47 4.17 -12.18
N LEU A 64 -1.64 3.98 -13.21
CA LEU A 64 -2.06 3.96 -14.61
C LEU A 64 -3.02 2.79 -14.89
N ASP A 65 -2.82 1.67 -14.20
CA ASP A 65 -3.71 0.50 -14.19
C ASP A 65 -4.80 0.56 -13.10
N GLY A 66 -5.05 1.75 -12.53
CA GLY A 66 -6.18 2.00 -11.63
C GLY A 66 -7.52 2.07 -12.38
N ARG A 67 -8.63 2.16 -11.63
CA ARG A 67 -10.02 2.14 -12.15
C ARG A 67 -10.37 0.89 -12.96
N ASP A 68 -9.64 -0.20 -12.72
CA ASP A 68 -9.80 -1.49 -13.36
C ASP A 68 -10.44 -2.51 -12.39
N PRO A 69 -11.24 -3.48 -12.86
CA PRO A 69 -11.79 -4.54 -12.01
C PRO A 69 -10.72 -5.28 -11.18
N ASN A 70 -9.53 -5.51 -11.73
CA ASN A 70 -8.42 -6.13 -10.99
C ASN A 70 -7.94 -5.23 -9.84
N ALA A 71 -7.96 -3.91 -10.03
CA ALA A 71 -7.59 -2.98 -8.97
C ALA A 71 -8.60 -3.05 -7.80
N PHE A 72 -9.90 -3.03 -8.08
CA PHE A 72 -10.92 -3.18 -7.04
C PHE A 72 -10.85 -4.53 -6.33
N ALA A 73 -10.64 -5.62 -7.08
CA ALA A 73 -10.46 -6.95 -6.52
C ALA A 73 -9.19 -7.06 -5.66
N GLY A 74 -8.08 -6.48 -6.11
CA GLY A 74 -6.80 -6.46 -5.38
C GLY A 74 -6.87 -5.64 -4.09
N ILE A 75 -7.56 -4.49 -4.13
CA ILE A 75 -7.83 -3.72 -2.91
C ILE A 75 -8.71 -4.56 -1.99
N ALA A 76 -9.84 -5.10 -2.47
CA ALA A 76 -10.73 -5.92 -1.64
C ALA A 76 -10.03 -7.15 -1.03
N TRP A 77 -9.04 -7.73 -1.71
CA TRP A 77 -8.21 -8.80 -1.16
C TRP A 77 -7.42 -8.36 0.08
N CYS A 78 -6.96 -7.11 0.14
CA CYS A 78 -6.31 -6.57 1.33
C CYS A 78 -7.25 -6.59 2.55
N PHE A 79 -8.57 -6.56 2.32
CA PHE A 79 -9.65 -6.62 3.31
C PHE A 79 -10.28 -8.03 3.43
N GLY A 80 -9.65 -9.06 2.84
CA GLY A 80 -10.04 -10.46 3.02
C GLY A 80 -10.83 -11.09 1.86
N LYS A 81 -11.18 -10.34 0.81
CA LYS A 81 -11.89 -10.93 -0.34
C LYS A 81 -10.99 -11.91 -1.10
N HIS A 82 -11.48 -13.11 -1.37
CA HIS A 82 -10.73 -14.19 -2.04
C HIS A 82 -9.46 -14.66 -1.29
N ASP A 83 -9.31 -14.33 -0.01
CA ASP A 83 -8.31 -14.93 0.89
C ASP A 83 -9.03 -15.78 1.95
N ARG A 84 -8.28 -16.60 2.68
CA ARG A 84 -8.79 -17.40 3.80
C ARG A 84 -8.57 -16.68 5.14
N PRO A 85 -9.26 -17.09 6.22
CA PRO A 85 -8.96 -16.62 7.58
C PRO A 85 -7.53 -16.95 8.04
N TRP A 86 -6.96 -16.07 8.85
CA TRP A 86 -5.66 -16.19 9.53
C TRP A 86 -5.85 -16.14 11.05
N GLN A 87 -4.76 -16.37 11.78
CA GLN A 87 -4.74 -16.18 13.23
C GLN A 87 -5.24 -14.77 13.58
N GLU A 88 -6.17 -14.72 14.54
CA GLU A 88 -6.80 -13.47 14.94
C GLU A 88 -5.79 -12.49 15.53
N ARG A 89 -5.95 -11.21 15.17
CA ARG A 89 -5.13 -10.11 15.67
C ARG A 89 -5.97 -8.86 15.87
N GLU A 90 -5.59 -8.04 16.84
CA GLU A 90 -6.14 -6.70 17.03
C GLU A 90 -6.14 -5.91 15.70
N ILE A 91 -7.20 -5.14 15.47
CA ILE A 91 -7.51 -4.37 14.24
C ILE A 91 -7.87 -5.26 13.04
N PHE A 92 -7.08 -6.30 12.75
CA PHE A 92 -7.26 -7.12 11.55
C PHE A 92 -8.31 -8.22 11.68
N GLY A 93 -8.68 -8.61 12.90
CA GLY A 93 -9.42 -9.85 13.13
C GLY A 93 -8.65 -11.00 12.48
N THR A 94 -9.31 -11.74 11.58
CA THR A 94 -8.72 -12.87 10.85
C THR A 94 -8.18 -12.51 9.47
N ILE A 95 -8.10 -11.22 9.10
CA ILE A 95 -7.50 -10.79 7.84
C ILE A 95 -5.98 -11.04 7.88
N ARG A 96 -5.42 -11.53 6.77
CA ARG A 96 -3.96 -11.73 6.65
C ARG A 96 -3.19 -10.47 7.01
N TYR A 97 -2.27 -10.58 7.96
CA TYR A 97 -1.39 -9.49 8.38
C TYR A 97 -0.07 -9.43 7.56
N MET A 98 0.48 -8.23 7.38
CA MET A 98 1.82 -7.99 6.83
C MET A 98 2.53 -6.86 7.59
N ASN A 99 3.85 -6.98 7.79
CA ASN A 99 4.69 -5.97 8.46
C ASN A 99 6.05 -5.79 7.79
N ALA A 100 6.74 -4.70 8.14
CA ALA A 100 8.06 -4.33 7.64
C ALA A 100 9.09 -5.46 7.83
N ALA A 101 9.18 -6.04 9.03
CA ALA A 101 10.07 -7.18 9.29
C ALA A 101 9.79 -8.38 8.37
N GLY A 102 8.55 -8.55 7.89
CA GLY A 102 8.20 -9.55 6.90
C GLY A 102 8.71 -9.23 5.49
N LEU A 103 8.82 -7.94 5.14
CA LEU A 103 9.46 -7.48 3.90
C LEU A 103 10.97 -7.68 3.95
N ASP A 104 11.61 -7.26 5.05
CA ASP A 104 13.06 -7.37 5.25
C ASP A 104 13.58 -8.80 5.10
N ARG A 105 12.82 -9.78 5.59
CA ARG A 105 13.18 -11.21 5.45
C ARG A 105 13.02 -11.75 4.03
N LYS A 106 12.24 -11.09 3.17
CA LYS A 106 11.85 -11.61 1.85
C LYS A 106 12.56 -10.93 0.69
N PHE A 107 12.93 -9.66 0.85
CA PHE A 107 13.40 -8.82 -0.24
C PHE A 107 14.53 -7.91 0.19
N ASP A 108 15.31 -7.45 -0.78
CA ASP A 108 16.25 -6.34 -0.60
C ASP A 108 15.49 -5.02 -0.50
N MET A 109 15.01 -4.72 0.70
CA MET A 109 14.28 -3.49 0.99
C MET A 109 15.17 -2.23 0.95
N PRO A 110 16.44 -2.25 1.38
CA PRO A 110 17.37 -1.14 1.11
C PRO A 110 17.45 -0.81 -0.38
N GLY A 111 17.63 -1.82 -1.25
CA GLY A 111 17.62 -1.61 -2.70
C GLY A 111 16.30 -1.05 -3.24
N TYR A 112 15.15 -1.48 -2.69
CA TYR A 112 13.85 -0.91 -3.03
C TYR A 112 13.75 0.58 -2.66
N LEU A 113 14.19 0.96 -1.45
CA LEU A 113 14.21 2.36 -1.00
C LEU A 113 15.08 3.22 -1.92
N ASP A 114 16.28 2.76 -2.26
CA ASP A 114 17.19 3.48 -3.14
C ASP A 114 16.62 3.67 -4.54
N LYS A 115 16.00 2.61 -5.10
CA LYS A 115 15.29 2.67 -6.38
C LYS A 115 14.22 3.77 -6.36
N VAL A 116 13.36 3.79 -5.34
CA VAL A 116 12.27 4.78 -5.25
C VAL A 116 12.85 6.18 -5.07
N LYS A 117 13.87 6.35 -4.24
CA LYS A 117 14.56 7.63 -4.08
C LYS A 117 15.08 8.18 -5.42
N GLN A 118 15.68 7.32 -6.24
CA GLN A 118 16.12 7.70 -7.58
C GLN A 118 14.95 8.11 -8.49
N LEU A 119 13.82 7.39 -8.45
CA LEU A 119 12.63 7.73 -9.22
C LEU A 119 12.08 9.12 -8.84
N VAL A 120 12.01 9.42 -7.55
CA VAL A 120 11.55 10.72 -7.04
C VAL A 120 12.49 11.86 -7.45
N SER A 121 13.80 11.60 -7.56
CA SER A 121 14.79 12.61 -7.94
C SER A 121 14.87 12.92 -9.43
N LYS A 122 14.26 12.09 -10.29
CA LYS A 122 14.29 12.31 -11.74
C LYS A 122 13.32 13.43 -12.13
N PRO A 123 13.73 14.40 -12.97
CA PRO A 123 12.81 15.39 -13.52
C PRO A 123 11.69 14.69 -14.29
N GLN A 124 10.43 15.09 -14.08
CA GLN A 124 9.35 14.75 -15.01
C GLN A 124 9.68 15.39 -16.36
N ALA A 125 9.78 14.56 -17.39
CA ALA A 125 10.02 14.98 -18.77
C ALA A 125 8.81 15.73 -19.34
#